data_AF-A0A0G0QSR4-F1
#
_entry.id   AF-A0A0G0QSR4-F1
#
_cell.length_a   1.000
_cell.length_b   1.000
_cell.length_c   1.000
_cell.angle_alpha   90.00
_cell.angle_beta   90.00
_cell.angle_gamma   90.00
#
_symmetry.space_group_name_H-M   'P 1'
#
loop_
_entity.id
_entity.type
_entity.pdbx_description
1 polymer ?
#
loop_
_entity_poly.entity_id
_entity_poly.type
_entity_poly.pdbx_seq_one_letter_code
_entity_poly.pdbx_strand_id
1 'polypeptide(L)' 'MPPDLDIMLSRIAKRDNIPQATKALYLLGIALELEEDIVLDKIARERDTKNARFLNHKQAWA' A
#
# COMPACT_ATOMS: atom_id res chain seq x y z
N MET A 1 -8.24 -22.48 2.01
CA MET A 1 -7.86 -21.35 2.89
C MET A 1 -7.80 -21.86 4.32
N PRO A 2 -6.84 -21.40 5.14
CA PRO A 2 -6.87 -21.63 6.58
C PRO A 2 -8.26 -21.25 7.16
N PRO A 3 -8.87 -22.06 8.04
CA PRO A 3 -10.24 -21.81 8.52
C PRO A 3 -10.41 -20.45 9.22
N ASP A 4 -9.40 -20.04 9.96
CA ASP A 4 -9.29 -18.73 10.62
C ASP A 4 -9.28 -17.56 9.63
N LEU A 5 -8.56 -17.69 8.52
CA LEU A 5 -8.53 -16.68 7.45
C LEU A 5 -9.89 -16.55 6.77
N ASP A 6 -10.57 -17.66 6.49
CA ASP A 6 -11.90 -17.64 5.88
C ASP A 6 -12.94 -16.99 6.79
N ILE A 7 -12.94 -17.33 8.08
CA ILE A 7 -13.83 -16.71 9.09
C ILE A 7 -13.57 -15.20 9.17
N MET A 8 -12.31 -14.79 9.21
CA MET A 8 -11.95 -13.38 9.29
C MET A 8 -12.41 -12.63 8.03
N LEU A 9 -12.08 -13.13 6.84
CA LEU A 9 -12.48 -12.53 5.56
C LEU A 9 -14.00 -12.43 5.43
N SER A 10 -14.73 -13.48 5.81
CA SER A 10 -16.20 -13.48 5.80
C SER A 10 -16.79 -12.40 6.72
N ARG A 11 -16.25 -12.24 7.93
CA ARG A 11 -16.70 -11.23 8.90
C ARG A 11 -16.52 -9.81 8.37
N ILE A 12 -15.34 -9.49 7.83
CA ILE A 12 -15.06 -8.14 7.32
C ILE A 12 -15.80 -7.86 6.00
N ALA A 13 -16.01 -8.87 5.15
CA ALA A 13 -16.81 -8.74 3.94
C ALA A 13 -18.27 -8.45 4.29
N LYS A 14 -18.81 -9.17 5.29
CA LYS A 14 -20.16 -8.94 5.81
C LYS A 14 -20.31 -7.56 6.44
N ARG A 15 -19.33 -7.10 7.23
CA ARG A 15 -19.31 -5.75 7.82
C ARG A 15 -19.46 -4.67 6.74
N ASP A 16 -18.77 -4.87 5.62
CA ASP A 16 -18.71 -3.89 4.53
C ASP A 16 -19.80 -4.14 3.47
N ASN A 17 -20.68 -5.11 3.69
CA ASN A 17 -21.77 -5.51 2.78
C ASN A 17 -21.32 -5.77 1.33
N ILE A 18 -20.20 -6.47 1.16
CA ILE A 18 -19.66 -6.86 -0.15
C ILE A 18 -19.33 -8.36 -0.21
N PRO A 19 -19.24 -8.95 -1.42
CA PRO A 19 -18.78 -10.34 -1.56
C PRO A 19 -17.38 -10.54 -0.97
N GLN A 20 -17.15 -11.72 -0.37
CA GLN A 20 -15.86 -12.07 0.22
C GLN A 20 -14.70 -11.99 -0.79
N ALA A 21 -14.93 -12.42 -2.03
CA ALA A 21 -13.95 -12.29 -3.11
C ALA A 21 -13.58 -10.83 -3.41
N THR A 22 -14.58 -9.94 -3.43
CA THR A 22 -14.36 -8.50 -3.61
C THR A 22 -13.55 -7.91 -2.46
N LYS A 23 -13.85 -8.31 -1.22
CA LYS A 23 -13.08 -7.87 -0.04
C LYS A 23 -11.64 -8.37 -0.09
N ALA A 24 -11.43 -9.63 -0.46
CA ALA A 24 -10.09 -10.20 -0.59
C ALA A 24 -9.26 -9.44 -1.63
N LEU A 25 -9.83 -9.14 -2.80
CA LEU A 25 -9.16 -8.36 -3.84
C LEU A 25 -8.81 -6.96 -3.37
N TYR A 26 -9.72 -6.28 -2.67
CA TYR A 26 -9.47 -4.96 -2.11
C TYR A 26 -8.33 -4.96 -1.09
N LEU A 27 -8.30 -5.94 -0.19
CA LEU A 27 -7.21 -6.06 0.80
C LEU A 27 -5.87 -6.38 0.14
N LEU A 28 -5.86 -7.20 -0.91
CA LEU A 28 -4.64 -7.43 -1.71
C LEU A 28 -4.15 -6.14 -2.37
N GLY A 29 -5.06 -5.29 -2.87
CA GLY A 29 -4.72 -3.96 -3.39
C GLY A 29 -4.01 -3.11 -2.34
N ILE A 30 -4.59 -2.99 -1.14
CA ILE A 30 -3.96 -2.23 -0.04
C ILE A 30 -2.60 -2.81 0.33
N ALA A 31 -2.46 -4.13 0.37
CA ALA A 31 -1.18 -4.76 0.69
C ALA A 31 -0.10 -4.40 -0.34
N LEU A 32 -0.45 -4.37 -1.63
CA LEU A 32 0.47 -3.96 -2.70
C LEU A 32 0.84 -2.47 -2.60
N GLU A 33 -0.11 -1.59 -2.28
CA GLU A 33 0.17 -0.17 -2.05
C GLU A 33 1.16 0.03 -0.88
N LEU A 34 0.97 -0.70 0.23
CA LEU A 34 1.89 -0.65 1.37
C LEU A 34 3.29 -1.18 1.01
N GLU A 35 3.37 -2.26 0.23
CA GLU A 35 4.65 -2.78 -0.24
C GLU A 35 5.36 -1.79 -1.16
N GLU A 36 4.63 -1.13 -2.06
CA GLU A 36 5.16 -0.05 -2.91
C GLU A 36 5.74 1.08 -2.06
N ASP A 37 4.98 1.57 -1.07
CA ASP A 37 5.43 2.64 -0.17
C ASP A 37 6.74 2.27 0.55
N ILE A 38 6.88 1.03 1.04
CA ILE A 38 8.10 0.55 1.70
C ILE A 38 9.30 0.62 0.73
N VAL A 39 9.10 0.21 -0.53
CA VAL A 39 10.17 0.23 -1.53
C VAL A 39 10.53 1.66 -1.93
N LEU A 40 9.53 2.52 -2.16
CA LEU A 40 9.74 3.92 -2.52
C LEU A 40 10.40 4.71 -1.39
N ASP A 41 10.02 4.49 -0.12
CA ASP A 41 10.66 5.11 1.04
C ASP A 41 12.12 4.69 1.15
N LYS A 42 12.45 3.41 0.95
CA LYS A 42 13.84 2.95 0.93
C LYS A 42 14.66 3.70 -0.12
N ILE A 43 14.14 3.80 -1.35
CA ILE A 43 14.81 4.53 -2.43
C ILE A 43 14.96 6.02 -2.08
N ALA A 44 13.93 6.63 -1.49
CA ALA A 44 13.96 8.02 -1.08
C ALA A 44 15.03 8.26 -0.02
N ARG A 45 15.14 7.40 1.01
CA ARG A 45 16.17 7.48 2.06
C ARG A 45 17.59 7.33 1.52
N GLU A 46 17.79 6.48 0.52
CA GLU A 46 19.09 6.32 -0.13
C GLU A 46 19.49 7.57 -0.93
N ARG A 47 18.52 8.33 -1.44
CA ARG A 47 18.73 9.52 -2.28
C ARG A 47 18.76 10.83 -1.48
N ASP A 48 17.98 10.93 -0.40
CA ASP A 48 17.88 12.10 0.47
C ASP A 48 19.07 12.16 1.45
N THR A 49 20.21 12.52 0.91
CA THR A 49 21.48 12.68 1.65
C THR A 49 21.77 14.15 1.92
N LYS A 50 22.67 14.46 2.87
CA LYS A 50 23.08 15.85 3.18
C LYS A 50 23.57 16.65 1.96
N ASN A 51 24.09 15.96 0.94
CA ASN A 51 24.62 16.59 -0.28
C ASN A 51 23.66 16.47 -1.47
N ALA A 52 22.43 15.98 -1.25
CA ALA A 52 21.42 15.89 -2.30
C ALA A 52 21.11 17.28 -2.85
N ARG A 53 21.01 17.37 -4.19
CA ARG A 53 20.66 18.63 -4.85
C ARG A 53 19.21 18.99 -4.51
N PHE A 54 19.02 20.12 -3.83
CA PHE A 54 17.69 20.68 -3.64
C PHE A 54 17.14 21.24 -4.95
N LEU A 55 15.91 20.86 -5.27
CA LEU A 55 15.12 21.39 -6.38
C LEU A 55 13.83 21.96 -5.80
N ASN A 56 13.48 23.19 -6.14
CA ASN A 56 12.16 23.74 -5.77
C ASN A 56 11.05 23.10 -6.62
N HIS A 57 9.79 23.28 -6.21
CA HIS A 57 8.64 22.68 -6.88
C HIS A 57 8.60 22.96 -8.39
N LYS A 58 8.84 24.21 -8.82
CA LYS A 58 8.86 24.57 -10.24
C LYS A 58 9.99 23.85 -11.00
N GLN A 59 11.15 23.64 -10.38
CA GLN A 59 12.26 22.91 -11.00
C GLN A 59 12.01 21.39 -11.08
N ALA A 60 11.24 20.83 -10.15
CA ALA A 60 10.94 19.40 -10.10
C ALA A 60 9.81 18.97 -11.06
N TRP A 61 8.87 19.86 -11.39
CA TRP A 61 7.62 19.54 -12.10
C TRP A 61 7.38 20.34 -13.40
N ALA A 62 8.40 21.02 -13.92
CA ALA A 62 8.32 21.75 -15.20
C ALA A 62 8.39 20.82 -16.42
#